data_AF-A0A9J7FHV2-F1
#
_entry.id   AF-A0A9J7FHV2-F1
#
_cell.length_a   1.000
_cell.length_b   1.000
_cell.length_c   1.000
_cell.angle_alpha   90.00
_cell.angle_beta   90.00
_cell.angle_gamma   90.00
#
_symmetry.space_group_name_H-M   'P 1'
#
loop_
_entity.id
_entity.type
_entity.pdbx_description
1 polymer ?
#
loop_
_entity_poly.entity_id
_entity_poly.type
_entity_poly.pdbx_seq_one_letter_code
_entity_poly.pdbx_strand_id
1 'polypeptide(L)'
;MRTDSLGSLWVVLLFPLVFGVPTEEATFGESVASHLTKGCQRCCDPEEPLSPADTVHAPASPSFPYVLPEVRPYINITILKGDKGDRGPLGTPGKPGKDGTRGDRGSQGVKGDKGQAGNPGSSCQMHYSAFSVGRKTGLHSSEDFLPLLFDRVFVNTDGHFDMTTGRFMAPLRGLYFFSLNVHSWNYKETYVHIVHNEQAAVILYAQPSERSIMQSQSVMLPLEPGDHVWVRLFKRERENAIYSDDVDTYITFSGHLIKAED
;
A
#
# COMPACT_ATOMS: atom_id res chain seq x y z
N MET A 1 -14.30 -16.34 86.94
CA MET A 1 -14.58 -17.80 86.90
C MET A 1 -14.68 -18.21 85.44
N ARG A 2 -13.78 -19.13 85.00
CA ARG A 2 -13.72 -19.91 83.74
C ARG A 2 -13.77 -19.11 82.42
N THR A 3 -12.69 -18.98 81.64
CA THR A 3 -12.03 -19.97 80.75
C THR A 3 -13.05 -20.68 79.84
N ASP A 4 -12.93 -20.65 78.51
CA ASP A 4 -11.94 -21.46 77.79
C ASP A 4 -11.49 -20.90 76.41
N SER A 5 -10.26 -21.30 76.11
CA SER A 5 -9.47 -21.21 74.88
C SER A 5 -9.77 -22.41 73.97
N LEU A 6 -9.62 -22.25 72.65
CA LEU A 6 -9.12 -23.23 71.66
C LEU A 6 -9.19 -22.51 70.29
N GLY A 7 -8.20 -22.44 69.41
CA GLY A 7 -7.07 -23.32 69.16
C GLY A 7 -7.03 -23.60 67.65
N SER A 8 -6.08 -22.95 66.96
CA SER A 8 -5.47 -23.20 65.64
C SER A 8 -5.89 -24.45 64.83
N LEU A 9 -5.96 -24.34 63.49
CA LEU A 9 -5.35 -25.32 62.58
C LEU A 9 -5.30 -24.81 61.12
N TRP A 10 -4.08 -24.69 60.62
CA TRP A 10 -3.71 -24.48 59.22
C TRP A 10 -4.00 -25.75 58.42
N VAL A 11 -4.53 -25.60 57.19
CA VAL A 11 -4.51 -26.67 56.20
C VAL A 11 -3.86 -26.13 54.92
N VAL A 12 -2.58 -26.47 54.78
CA VAL A 12 -1.83 -26.37 53.53
C VAL A 12 -2.13 -27.65 52.76
N LEU A 13 -2.80 -27.53 51.61
CA LEU A 13 -2.93 -28.62 50.64
C LEU A 13 -1.96 -28.36 49.48
N LEU A 14 -0.92 -29.19 49.45
CA LEU A 14 0.08 -29.30 48.38
C LEU A 14 -0.07 -30.67 47.69
N PHE A 15 0.35 -30.69 46.42
CA PHE A 15 0.63 -31.81 45.50
C PHE A 15 -0.42 -32.14 44.41
N PRO A 16 -0.02 -32.64 43.22
CA PRO A 16 1.33 -32.72 42.63
C PRO A 16 1.46 -32.21 41.17
N LEU A 17 2.69 -31.84 40.81
CA LEU A 17 3.22 -31.78 39.46
C LEU A 17 3.16 -33.15 38.77
N VAL A 18 2.75 -33.18 37.50
CA VAL A 18 2.93 -34.32 36.58
C VAL A 18 3.86 -33.90 35.43
N PHE A 19 4.87 -34.73 35.18
CA PHE A 19 5.91 -34.64 34.14
C PHE A 19 5.52 -35.43 32.86
N GLY A 20 5.96 -34.95 31.67
CA GLY A 20 6.21 -35.71 30.41
C GLY A 20 5.04 -35.78 29.40
N VAL A 21 4.99 -35.10 28.21
CA VAL A 21 5.79 -35.13 26.93
C VAL A 21 5.54 -36.46 26.15
N PRO A 22 5.27 -36.51 24.80
CA PRO A 22 5.89 -35.73 23.71
C PRO A 22 5.02 -35.29 22.48
N THR A 23 5.60 -34.35 21.71
CA THR A 23 5.63 -34.17 20.23
C THR A 23 4.36 -34.31 19.36
N GLU A 24 3.99 -33.23 18.67
CA GLU A 24 4.00 -33.18 17.20
C GLU A 24 4.37 -31.76 16.73
N GLU A 25 5.58 -31.61 16.22
CA GLU A 25 5.98 -30.48 15.37
C GLU A 25 5.47 -30.76 13.96
N ALA A 26 4.66 -29.85 13.41
CA ALA A 26 4.44 -29.79 11.97
C ALA A 26 5.41 -28.74 11.39
N THR A 27 6.65 -29.17 11.16
CA THR A 27 7.58 -28.50 10.26
C THR A 27 7.04 -28.62 8.83
N PHE A 28 6.57 -27.53 8.25
CA PHE A 28 6.50 -27.40 6.79
C PHE A 28 7.74 -26.66 6.33
N GLY A 29 8.76 -27.44 5.98
CA GLY A 29 9.96 -26.95 5.31
C GLY A 29 9.67 -26.62 3.84
N GLU A 30 10.17 -25.45 3.46
CA GLU A 30 10.78 -25.10 2.18
C GLU A 30 10.04 -25.19 0.83
N SER A 31 10.09 -24.01 0.20
CA SER A 31 10.41 -23.77 -1.21
C SER A 31 9.28 -23.78 -2.24
N VAL A 32 8.73 -22.59 -2.48
CA VAL A 32 8.59 -22.10 -3.86
C VAL A 32 9.10 -20.66 -3.92
N ALA A 33 10.42 -20.51 -3.84
CA ALA A 33 11.09 -19.34 -4.37
C ALA A 33 11.21 -19.51 -5.89
N SER A 34 10.21 -19.08 -6.64
CA SER A 34 10.38 -18.60 -8.02
C SER A 34 9.06 -18.06 -8.51
N HIS A 35 9.00 -16.75 -8.69
CA HIS A 35 8.26 -16.00 -9.72
C HIS A 35 7.97 -14.56 -9.23
N LEU A 36 8.97 -13.92 -8.63
CA LEU A 36 9.00 -12.46 -8.48
C LEU A 36 9.97 -11.86 -9.52
N THR A 37 9.65 -12.06 -10.78
CA THR A 37 10.22 -11.29 -11.90
C THR A 37 9.11 -10.88 -12.85
N LYS A 38 8.11 -10.17 -12.34
CA LYS A 38 7.39 -9.19 -13.15
C LYS A 38 7.50 -7.86 -12.41
N GLY A 39 8.31 -6.97 -12.98
CA GLY A 39 8.41 -5.60 -12.50
C GLY A 39 7.04 -4.92 -12.49
N CYS A 40 6.91 -3.85 -11.72
CA CYS A 40 5.69 -3.07 -11.64
C CYS A 40 5.31 -2.54 -13.04
N GLN A 41 4.16 -2.97 -13.57
CA GLN A 41 3.65 -2.53 -14.88
C GLN A 41 2.62 -1.40 -14.69
N ARG A 42 2.69 -0.37 -15.53
CA ARG A 42 1.73 0.74 -15.49
C ARG A 42 0.43 0.31 -16.16
N CYS A 43 -0.71 0.76 -15.66
CA CYS A 43 -2.05 0.40 -16.16
C CYS A 43 -2.33 0.76 -17.64
N CYS A 44 -1.38 1.35 -18.36
CA CYS A 44 -1.54 1.80 -19.74
C CYS A 44 -0.54 1.18 -20.73
N ASP A 45 0.21 0.15 -20.32
CA ASP A 45 1.09 -0.55 -21.26
C ASP A 45 0.28 -1.52 -22.13
N PRO A 46 0.43 -1.51 -23.47
CA PRO A 46 -0.24 -2.47 -24.34
C PRO A 46 0.29 -3.88 -24.07
N GLU A 47 -0.64 -4.83 -23.83
CA GLU A 47 -0.29 -6.22 -23.54
C GLU A 47 0.51 -6.85 -24.69
N GLU A 48 1.63 -7.51 -24.36
CA GLU A 48 2.34 -8.36 -25.31
C GLU A 48 1.48 -9.57 -25.69
N PRO A 49 1.48 -10.01 -26.96
CA PRO A 49 0.63 -11.12 -27.39
C PRO A 49 1.08 -12.44 -26.75
N LEU A 50 0.19 -13.08 -25.99
CA LEU A 50 0.40 -14.41 -25.41
C LEU A 50 0.54 -15.48 -26.52
N SER A 51 1.51 -16.38 -26.34
CA SER A 51 1.74 -17.55 -27.20
C SER A 51 0.59 -18.57 -27.12
N PRO A 52 0.27 -19.30 -28.22
CA PRO A 52 -0.91 -20.15 -28.31
C PRO A 52 -0.67 -21.54 -27.72
N ALA A 53 -0.76 -21.67 -26.41
CA ALA A 53 -0.94 -22.95 -25.73
C ALA A 53 -1.58 -22.69 -24.37
N ASP A 54 -2.90 -22.50 -24.36
CA ASP A 54 -3.81 -22.77 -23.24
C ASP A 54 -5.17 -22.13 -23.54
N THR A 55 -6.07 -22.88 -24.15
CA THR A 55 -7.50 -22.51 -24.22
C THR A 55 -8.35 -23.75 -24.03
N VAL A 56 -8.91 -23.91 -22.83
CA VAL A 56 -10.06 -24.76 -22.57
C VAL A 56 -11.16 -23.93 -21.92
N HIS A 57 -12.26 -23.83 -22.67
CA HIS A 57 -13.65 -23.54 -22.30
C HIS A 57 -14.02 -22.20 -21.63
N ALA A 58 -14.57 -21.31 -22.46
CA ALA A 58 -15.66 -20.41 -22.07
C ALA A 58 -16.84 -20.56 -23.07
N PRO A 59 -18.11 -20.51 -22.62
CA PRO A 59 -19.26 -20.87 -23.44
C PRO A 59 -19.72 -19.74 -24.37
N ALA A 60 -20.42 -20.16 -25.41
CA ALA A 60 -20.83 -19.42 -26.59
C ALA A 60 -21.75 -18.21 -26.34
N SER A 61 -21.59 -17.19 -27.18
CA SER A 61 -22.59 -16.15 -27.47
C SER A 61 -22.81 -16.07 -28.98
N PRO A 62 -24.03 -15.76 -29.47
CA PRO A 62 -24.48 -16.18 -30.79
C PRO A 62 -23.96 -15.31 -31.94
N SER A 63 -23.77 -16.01 -33.07
CA SER A 63 -23.30 -15.53 -34.38
C SER A 63 -24.20 -14.48 -35.03
N PHE A 64 -23.59 -13.42 -35.58
CA PHE A 64 -24.17 -12.61 -36.66
C PHE A 64 -23.50 -12.97 -38.00
N PRO A 65 -24.26 -13.30 -39.07
CA PRO A 65 -23.70 -13.85 -40.30
C PRO A 65 -23.55 -12.77 -41.37
N TYR A 66 -22.60 -11.84 -41.23
CA TYR A 66 -22.21 -10.98 -42.35
C TYR A 66 -20.70 -10.75 -42.34
N VAL A 67 -20.03 -11.32 -43.34
CA VAL A 67 -18.60 -11.10 -43.61
C VAL A 67 -18.49 -9.87 -44.49
N LEU A 68 -17.86 -8.80 -43.99
CA LEU A 68 -17.56 -7.60 -44.77
C LEU A 68 -16.33 -7.89 -45.66
N PRO A 69 -16.40 -7.67 -46.99
CA PRO A 69 -15.23 -7.87 -47.86
C PRO A 69 -14.23 -6.73 -47.71
N GLU A 70 -12.97 -7.08 -47.49
CA GLU A 70 -11.86 -6.14 -47.41
C GLU A 70 -11.41 -5.73 -48.83
N VAL A 71 -11.68 -4.48 -49.24
CA VAL A 71 -11.22 -3.93 -50.53
C VAL A 71 -9.88 -3.23 -50.31
N ARG A 72 -8.81 -3.78 -50.88
CA ARG A 72 -7.47 -3.16 -50.90
C ARG A 72 -7.13 -2.67 -52.31
N PRO A 73 -7.18 -1.37 -52.62
CA PRO A 73 -6.67 -0.87 -53.89
C PRO A 73 -5.13 -0.89 -53.86
N TYR A 74 -4.49 -1.53 -54.84
CA TYR A 74 -3.05 -1.45 -55.05
C TYR A 74 -2.75 -0.78 -56.38
N ILE A 75 -1.85 0.22 -56.36
CA ILE A 75 -1.39 0.92 -57.56
C ILE A 75 -0.11 0.24 -58.04
N ASN A 76 -0.15 -0.33 -59.24
CA ASN A 76 0.99 -1.01 -59.84
C ASN A 76 1.97 0.02 -60.46
N ILE A 77 2.96 0.44 -59.68
CA ILE A 77 3.99 1.41 -60.09
C ILE A 77 4.99 0.89 -61.15
N THR A 78 4.86 -0.36 -61.62
CA THR A 78 5.72 -0.87 -62.72
C THR A 78 5.34 -0.36 -64.11
N ILE A 79 4.20 0.34 -64.26
CA ILE A 79 3.69 0.83 -65.56
C ILE A 79 4.18 2.27 -65.88
N LEU A 80 5.00 2.89 -65.02
CA LEU A 80 5.51 4.27 -65.22
C LEU A 80 7.03 4.37 -65.48
N LYS A 81 7.69 3.27 -65.87
CA LYS A 81 9.12 3.31 -66.23
C LYS A 81 9.27 3.39 -67.74
N GLY A 82 9.43 4.60 -68.26
CA GLY A 82 9.77 4.83 -69.67
C GLY A 82 11.15 4.29 -70.02
N ASP A 83 11.28 3.78 -71.24
CA ASP A 83 12.53 3.22 -71.77
C ASP A 83 13.63 4.28 -71.90
N LYS A 84 14.86 3.90 -71.59
CA LYS A 84 16.04 4.77 -71.66
C LYS A 84 16.44 4.95 -73.13
N GLY A 85 16.37 6.17 -73.65
CA GLY A 85 16.84 6.48 -75.00
C GLY A 85 18.34 6.26 -75.19
N ASP A 86 18.72 5.76 -76.37
CA ASP A 86 20.10 5.47 -76.76
C ASP A 86 20.94 6.74 -76.91
N ARG A 87 22.18 6.72 -76.41
CA ARG A 87 23.11 7.85 -76.53
C ARG A 87 23.95 7.68 -77.79
N GLY A 88 23.76 8.58 -78.75
CA GLY A 88 24.53 8.68 -79.99
C GLY A 88 25.98 9.17 -79.81
N PRO A 89 26.80 9.11 -80.89
CA PRO A 89 28.21 8.72 -80.87
C PRO A 89 29.23 9.82 -80.50
N LEU A 90 30.47 9.36 -80.34
CA LEU A 90 31.59 10.02 -79.68
C LEU A 90 32.41 10.98 -80.60
N GLY A 91 32.51 12.25 -80.17
CA GLY A 91 33.74 13.06 -79.99
C GLY A 91 34.59 13.54 -81.19
N THR A 92 35.15 14.75 -81.06
CA THR A 92 36.60 15.01 -81.26
C THR A 92 37.09 16.12 -80.31
N PRO A 93 38.19 15.93 -79.54
CA PRO A 93 38.73 16.95 -78.64
C PRO A 93 39.68 17.95 -79.32
N GLY A 94 39.54 19.24 -79.00
CA GLY A 94 40.66 20.20 -79.05
C GLY A 94 41.27 20.34 -77.65
N LYS A 95 42.58 20.61 -77.53
CA LYS A 95 43.27 20.81 -76.24
C LYS A 95 43.44 22.31 -75.91
N PRO A 96 42.61 22.91 -75.03
CA PRO A 96 42.96 24.14 -74.33
C PRO A 96 44.02 23.90 -73.24
N GLY A 97 44.88 24.91 -73.02
CA GLY A 97 46.03 24.86 -72.12
C GLY A 97 45.69 24.56 -70.66
N LYS A 98 46.67 24.03 -69.91
CA LYS A 98 46.51 23.69 -68.49
C LYS A 98 46.47 24.96 -67.64
N ASP A 99 45.28 25.39 -67.25
CA ASP A 99 45.13 26.26 -66.07
C ASP A 99 45.60 25.50 -64.82
N GLY A 100 46.34 26.19 -63.95
CA GLY A 100 46.92 25.60 -62.74
C GLY A 100 45.84 24.96 -61.87
N THR A 101 46.12 23.79 -61.30
CA THR A 101 45.18 23.08 -60.43
C THR A 101 44.78 23.96 -59.26
N ARG A 102 43.51 24.33 -59.17
CA ARG A 102 42.93 24.97 -57.98
C ARG A 102 43.22 24.06 -56.78
N GLY A 103 43.90 24.59 -55.76
CA GLY A 103 44.27 23.82 -54.57
C GLY A 103 43.07 23.09 -53.98
N ASP A 104 43.27 21.84 -53.59
CA ASP A 104 42.21 20.97 -53.11
C ASP A 104 41.49 21.61 -51.92
N ARG A 105 40.16 21.55 -51.93
CA ARG A 105 39.33 22.04 -50.81
C ARG A 105 39.72 21.24 -49.57
N GLY A 106 40.15 21.93 -48.52
CA GLY A 106 40.50 21.29 -47.24
C GLY A 106 39.41 20.33 -46.77
N SER A 107 39.81 19.17 -46.26
CA SER A 107 38.89 18.12 -45.82
C SER A 107 37.87 18.67 -44.83
N GLN A 108 36.59 18.33 -45.02
CA GLN A 108 35.54 18.71 -44.08
C GLN A 108 35.87 18.16 -42.69
N GLY A 109 35.82 19.03 -41.68
CA GLY A 109 36.14 18.66 -40.30
C GLY A 109 35.26 17.50 -39.82
N VAL A 110 35.86 16.60 -39.04
CA VAL A 110 35.16 15.43 -38.49
C VAL A 110 34.00 15.91 -37.61
N LYS A 111 32.80 15.35 -37.81
CA LYS A 111 31.65 15.63 -36.95
C LYS A 111 32.01 15.20 -35.52
N GLY A 112 31.83 16.10 -34.56
CA GLY A 112 32.12 15.81 -33.15
C GLY A 112 31.33 14.61 -32.64
N ASP A 113 31.92 13.89 -31.70
CA ASP A 113 31.33 12.70 -31.10
C ASP A 113 30.00 13.03 -30.42
N LYS A 114 29.07 12.06 -30.47
CA LYS A 114 27.79 12.18 -29.76
C LYS A 114 28.09 12.27 -28.26
N GLY A 115 27.54 13.28 -27.59
CA GLY A 115 27.66 13.43 -26.14
C GLY A 115 27.17 12.17 -25.41
N GLN A 116 27.80 11.86 -24.28
CA GLN A 116 27.41 10.72 -23.45
C GLN A 116 25.98 10.91 -22.90
N ALA A 117 25.26 9.81 -22.75
CA ALA A 117 23.97 9.83 -22.06
C ALA A 117 24.17 10.30 -20.61
N GLY A 118 23.23 11.10 -20.10
CA GLY A 118 23.25 11.51 -18.71
C GLY A 118 23.12 10.31 -17.77
N ASN A 119 23.57 10.49 -16.52
CA ASN A 119 23.43 9.46 -15.50
C ASN A 119 21.94 9.11 -15.30
N PRO A 120 21.60 7.84 -15.03
CA PRO A 120 20.27 7.46 -14.62
C PRO A 120 19.80 8.31 -13.42
N GLY A 121 18.51 8.68 -13.43
CA GLY A 121 17.90 9.36 -12.29
C GLY A 121 17.91 8.49 -11.02
N SER A 122 17.78 9.12 -9.86
CA SER A 122 17.68 8.44 -8.57
C SER A 122 16.50 7.47 -8.53
N SER A 123 16.66 6.35 -7.81
CA SER A 123 15.60 5.36 -7.59
C SER A 123 14.38 6.01 -6.92
N CYS A 124 13.18 5.66 -7.37
CA CYS A 124 11.94 6.07 -6.72
C CYS A 124 11.89 5.43 -5.32
N GLN A 125 12.06 6.25 -4.27
CA GLN A 125 11.93 5.79 -2.89
C GLN A 125 10.45 5.74 -2.54
N MET A 126 9.91 4.54 -2.38
CA MET A 126 8.55 4.34 -1.90
C MET A 126 8.56 4.32 -0.39
N HIS A 127 7.79 5.21 0.20
CA HIS A 127 7.62 5.29 1.64
C HIS A 127 6.31 4.62 2.04
N TYR A 128 6.38 3.76 3.05
CA TYR A 128 5.24 3.07 3.62
C TYR A 128 5.24 3.26 5.14
N SER A 129 4.05 3.38 5.71
CA SER A 129 3.86 3.36 7.15
C SER A 129 2.41 3.00 7.39
N ALA A 130 2.15 1.91 8.09
CA ALA A 130 0.80 1.48 8.40
C ALA A 130 0.74 0.75 9.75
N PHE A 131 -0.40 0.90 10.41
CA PHE A 131 -0.74 0.11 11.59
C PHE A 131 -2.23 -0.23 11.59
N SER A 132 -2.56 -1.33 12.25
CA SER A 132 -3.92 -1.74 12.57
C SER A 132 -3.87 -2.51 13.88
N VAL A 133 -4.54 -1.97 14.88
CA VAL A 133 -4.56 -2.50 16.25
C VAL A 133 -6.00 -2.65 16.73
N GLY A 134 -6.19 -3.55 17.68
CA GLY A 134 -7.49 -3.84 18.28
C GLY A 134 -7.41 -3.88 19.79
N ARG A 135 -8.58 -3.70 20.40
CA ARG A 135 -8.77 -3.89 21.84
C ARG A 135 -9.86 -4.94 22.04
N LYS A 136 -9.57 -5.96 22.83
CA LYS A 136 -10.53 -7.00 23.22
C LYS A 136 -11.30 -6.61 24.47
N THR A 137 -10.67 -5.95 25.43
CA THR A 137 -11.37 -5.60 26.66
C THR A 137 -12.21 -4.34 26.53
N GLY A 138 -13.38 -4.31 27.15
CA GLY A 138 -14.13 -3.06 27.36
C GLY A 138 -13.31 -2.02 28.17
N LEU A 139 -13.76 -0.77 28.15
CA LEU A 139 -13.13 0.29 28.93
C LEU A 139 -14.17 1.27 29.46
N HIS A 140 -14.07 1.59 30.74
CA HIS A 140 -14.85 2.62 31.41
C HIS A 140 -13.95 3.79 31.78
N SER A 141 -14.43 5.01 31.55
CA SER A 141 -13.76 6.24 31.98
C SER A 141 -14.59 6.94 33.05
N SER A 142 -14.04 6.98 34.27
CA SER A 142 -14.51 7.83 35.37
C SER A 142 -13.80 9.18 35.43
N GLU A 143 -12.62 9.29 34.82
CA GLU A 143 -11.76 10.47 34.76
C GLU A 143 -12.15 11.40 33.59
N ASP A 144 -11.63 12.64 33.61
CA ASP A 144 -11.84 13.65 32.56
C ASP A 144 -11.46 13.15 31.17
N PHE A 145 -10.33 12.45 31.07
CA PHE A 145 -9.97 11.70 29.87
C PHE A 145 -9.12 10.47 30.21
N LEU A 146 -9.20 9.46 29.35
CA LEU A 146 -8.43 8.23 29.49
C LEU A 146 -7.88 7.81 28.12
N PRO A 147 -6.54 7.72 27.93
CA PRO A 147 -5.96 7.16 26.72
C PRO A 147 -6.45 5.73 26.46
N LEU A 148 -6.80 5.45 25.20
CA LEU A 148 -7.24 4.13 24.78
C LEU A 148 -6.03 3.28 24.38
N LEU A 149 -5.69 2.30 25.22
CA LEU A 149 -4.65 1.32 24.93
C LEU A 149 -5.22 0.11 24.20
N PHE A 150 -4.38 -0.51 23.36
CA PHE A 150 -4.73 -1.65 22.53
C PHE A 150 -3.98 -2.89 23.00
N ASP A 151 -4.59 -4.07 22.87
CA ASP A 151 -4.05 -5.36 23.33
C ASP A 151 -3.82 -6.36 22.19
N ARG A 152 -4.21 -5.99 20.96
CA ARG A 152 -4.08 -6.82 19.78
C ARG A 152 -3.43 -6.04 18.65
N VAL A 153 -2.44 -6.66 18.00
CA VAL A 153 -1.79 -6.13 16.79
C VAL A 153 -2.24 -6.95 15.59
N PHE A 154 -2.81 -6.30 14.58
CA PHE A 154 -3.05 -6.90 13.27
C PHE A 154 -1.92 -6.55 12.31
N VAL A 155 -1.53 -5.27 12.28
CA VAL A 155 -0.42 -4.74 11.48
C VAL A 155 0.33 -3.70 12.31
N ASN A 156 1.65 -3.82 12.38
CA ASN A 156 2.54 -2.78 12.92
C ASN A 156 3.98 -3.08 12.47
N THR A 157 4.19 -3.27 11.16
CA THR A 157 5.45 -3.79 10.60
C THR A 157 6.63 -2.87 10.88
N ASP A 158 6.41 -1.56 10.84
CA ASP A 158 7.47 -0.55 10.98
C ASP A 158 7.64 -0.08 12.44
N GLY A 159 6.80 -0.55 13.36
CA GLY A 159 6.86 -0.17 14.77
C GLY A 159 6.51 1.29 15.05
N HIS A 160 5.89 2.00 14.10
CA HIS A 160 5.48 3.40 14.27
C HIS A 160 4.28 3.57 15.22
N PHE A 161 3.58 2.50 15.57
CA PHE A 161 2.58 2.50 16.64
C PHE A 161 3.16 1.91 17.92
N ASP A 162 3.20 2.70 18.98
CA ASP A 162 3.64 2.26 20.30
C ASP A 162 2.47 1.67 21.08
N MET A 163 2.52 0.36 21.31
CA MET A 163 1.51 -0.39 22.06
C MET A 163 1.47 -0.05 23.55
N THR A 164 2.56 0.47 24.12
CA THR A 164 2.64 0.81 25.54
C THR A 164 1.91 2.12 25.84
N THR A 165 2.03 3.10 24.94
CA THR A 165 1.39 4.42 25.08
C THR A 165 0.10 4.56 24.29
N GLY A 166 -0.17 3.66 23.33
CA GLY A 166 -1.33 3.69 22.45
C GLY A 166 -1.25 4.79 21.37
N ARG A 167 -0.02 5.17 20.98
CA ARG A 167 0.23 6.33 20.10
C ARG A 167 0.92 5.91 18.81
N PHE A 168 0.40 6.40 17.69
CA PHE A 168 1.13 6.44 16.42
C PHE A 168 2.08 7.63 16.42
N MET A 169 3.31 7.46 15.96
CA MET A 169 4.26 8.53 15.68
C MET A 169 4.48 8.60 14.17
N ALA A 170 4.25 9.77 13.56
CA ALA A 170 4.49 9.97 12.15
C ALA A 170 6.01 9.92 11.85
N PRO A 171 6.48 8.95 11.03
CA PRO A 171 7.90 8.87 10.68
C PRO A 171 8.32 9.90 9.63
N LEU A 172 7.35 10.37 8.84
CA LEU A 172 7.57 11.17 7.63
C LEU A 172 6.54 12.27 7.57
N ARG A 173 6.89 13.36 6.89
CA ARG A 173 5.91 14.37 6.50
C ARG A 173 4.98 13.78 5.45
N GLY A 174 3.69 13.98 5.60
CA GLY A 174 2.75 13.59 4.56
C GLY A 174 1.30 13.54 4.99
N LEU A 175 0.46 13.03 4.10
CA LEU A 175 -0.97 12.84 4.32
C LEU A 175 -1.24 11.43 4.82
N TYR A 176 -1.88 11.32 5.98
CA TYR A 176 -2.22 10.05 6.62
C TYR A 176 -3.73 9.89 6.72
N PHE A 177 -4.22 8.65 6.62
CA PHE A 177 -5.60 8.29 6.90
C PHE A 177 -5.68 7.52 8.21
N PHE A 178 -6.68 7.83 9.02
CA PHE A 178 -6.99 7.14 10.27
C PHE A 178 -8.45 6.71 10.29
N SER A 179 -8.71 5.53 10.82
CA SER A 179 -10.05 4.96 10.99
C SER A 179 -10.17 4.26 12.33
N LEU A 180 -11.21 4.61 13.07
CA LEU A 180 -11.55 4.07 14.38
C LEU A 180 -12.95 3.44 14.30
N ASN A 181 -13.07 2.20 14.75
CA ASN A 181 -14.35 1.54 15.01
C ASN A 181 -14.48 1.26 16.51
N VAL A 182 -15.67 1.54 17.06
CA VAL A 182 -15.99 1.35 18.47
C VAL A 182 -17.41 0.84 18.60
N HIS A 183 -17.61 -0.15 19.47
CA HIS A 183 -18.94 -0.62 19.85
C HIS A 183 -19.38 0.09 21.14
N SER A 184 -20.54 0.72 21.10
CA SER A 184 -21.08 1.45 22.25
C SER A 184 -21.53 0.50 23.36
N TRP A 185 -21.49 0.98 24.60
CA TRP A 185 -21.96 0.23 25.77
C TRP A 185 -23.40 0.59 26.12
N ASN A 186 -24.23 -0.40 26.46
CA ASN A 186 -25.65 -0.16 26.79
C ASN A 186 -25.78 0.82 27.97
N TYR A 187 -26.68 1.80 27.84
CA TYR A 187 -26.96 2.82 28.86
C TYR A 187 -25.77 3.71 29.25
N LYS A 188 -24.64 3.65 28.55
CA LYS A 188 -23.48 4.53 28.78
C LYS A 188 -23.27 5.43 27.56
N GLU A 189 -22.66 6.58 27.82
CA GLU A 189 -22.25 7.46 26.74
C GLU A 189 -20.99 6.89 26.09
N THR A 190 -20.87 6.99 24.77
CA THR A 190 -19.61 6.70 24.08
C THR A 190 -19.11 7.99 23.48
N TYR A 191 -18.04 8.54 24.04
CA TYR A 191 -17.46 9.81 23.61
C TYR A 191 -15.95 9.65 23.45
N VAL A 192 -15.49 9.52 22.21
CA VAL A 192 -14.10 9.18 21.91
C VAL A 192 -13.51 10.23 20.96
N HIS A 193 -12.27 10.62 21.20
CA HIS A 193 -11.52 11.49 20.28
C HIS A 193 -10.45 10.70 19.55
N ILE A 194 -10.31 10.95 18.26
CA ILE A 194 -9.02 10.80 17.60
C ILE A 194 -8.28 12.13 17.83
N VAL A 195 -7.11 12.05 18.46
CA VAL A 195 -6.31 13.18 18.91
C VAL A 195 -5.10 13.30 18.01
N HIS A 196 -4.81 14.52 17.54
CA HIS A 196 -3.55 14.89 16.92
C HIS A 196 -2.77 15.74 17.90
N ASN A 197 -1.61 15.25 18.33
CA ASN A 197 -0.80 15.78 19.41
C ASN A 197 -1.63 15.95 20.69
N GLU A 198 -2.00 17.18 21.03
CA GLU A 198 -2.79 17.50 22.23
C GLU A 198 -4.27 17.81 21.94
N GLN A 199 -4.61 18.04 20.67
CA GLN A 199 -5.92 18.54 20.26
C GLN A 199 -6.80 17.43 19.68
N ALA A 200 -8.09 17.48 20.00
CA ALA A 200 -9.05 16.57 19.39
C ALA A 200 -9.24 16.92 17.91
N ALA A 201 -8.84 16.02 17.01
CA ALA A 201 -8.98 16.22 15.57
C ALA A 201 -10.42 15.92 15.12
N VAL A 202 -10.96 14.78 15.56
CA VAL A 202 -12.36 14.38 15.30
C VAL A 202 -12.94 13.65 16.50
N ILE A 203 -14.28 13.65 16.57
CA ILE A 203 -15.06 13.08 17.66
C ILE A 203 -15.90 11.93 17.12
N LEU A 204 -15.95 10.82 17.87
CA LEU A 204 -16.90 9.74 17.71
C LEU A 204 -17.83 9.79 18.93
N TYR A 205 -19.13 9.98 18.68
CA TYR A 205 -20.12 10.15 19.74
C TYR A 205 -21.34 9.24 19.51
N ALA A 206 -21.76 8.55 20.56
CA ALA A 206 -23.06 7.89 20.63
C ALA A 206 -23.74 8.19 21.96
N GLN A 207 -25.03 8.55 21.88
CA GLN A 207 -25.87 8.79 23.05
C GLN A 207 -26.19 7.46 23.77
N PRO A 208 -26.36 7.47 25.10
CA PRO A 208 -26.81 6.29 25.83
C PRO A 208 -28.11 5.72 25.27
N SER A 209 -28.12 4.41 25.03
CA SER A 209 -29.25 3.67 24.49
C SER A 209 -29.30 2.27 25.09
N GLU A 210 -30.49 1.67 25.16
CA GLU A 210 -30.67 0.28 25.58
C GLU A 210 -30.04 -0.70 24.59
N ARG A 211 -29.88 -0.27 23.33
CA ARG A 211 -29.27 -1.05 22.25
C ARG A 211 -27.88 -0.50 21.94
N SER A 212 -26.87 -1.34 22.12
CA SER A 212 -25.52 -1.06 21.64
C SER A 212 -25.47 -0.98 20.11
N ILE A 213 -24.64 -0.08 19.59
CA ILE A 213 -24.41 0.11 18.16
C ILE A 213 -22.92 0.11 17.85
N MET A 214 -22.57 -0.29 16.63
CA MET A 214 -21.23 -0.08 16.08
C MET A 214 -21.14 1.34 15.54
N GLN A 215 -20.05 2.04 15.84
CA GLN A 215 -19.76 3.37 15.36
C GLN A 215 -18.38 3.40 14.72
N SER A 216 -18.25 4.19 13.65
CA SER A 216 -17.02 4.36 12.90
C SER A 216 -16.73 5.84 12.72
N GLN A 217 -15.48 6.23 12.85
CA GLN A 217 -15.02 7.59 12.53
C GLN A 217 -13.70 7.52 11.80
N SER A 218 -13.53 8.35 10.78
CA SER A 218 -12.30 8.42 10.01
C SER A 218 -11.92 9.85 9.67
N VAL A 219 -10.63 10.08 9.46
CA VAL A 219 -10.09 11.40 9.14
C VAL A 219 -8.79 11.26 8.34
N MET A 220 -8.55 12.20 7.43
CA MET A 220 -7.23 12.39 6.81
C MET A 220 -6.56 13.60 7.43
N LEU A 221 -5.30 13.46 7.83
CA LEU A 221 -4.53 14.50 8.51
C LEU A 221 -3.16 14.68 7.84
N PRO A 222 -2.74 15.92 7.53
CA PRO A 222 -1.34 16.21 7.25
C PRO A 222 -0.56 16.12 8.56
N LEU A 223 0.53 15.37 8.58
CA LEU A 223 1.37 15.19 9.75
C LEU A 223 2.82 15.57 9.44
N GLU A 224 3.50 16.09 10.45
CA GLU A 224 4.93 16.32 10.47
C GLU A 224 5.68 15.15 11.13
N PRO A 225 6.97 14.92 10.82
CA PRO A 225 7.78 13.93 11.52
C PRO A 225 7.78 14.18 13.03
N GLY A 226 7.43 13.15 13.80
CA GLY A 226 7.30 13.22 15.27
C GLY A 226 5.90 13.60 15.78
N ASP A 227 4.96 13.96 14.90
CA ASP A 227 3.57 14.15 15.31
C ASP A 227 2.96 12.85 15.84
N HIS A 228 2.13 12.97 16.87
CA HIS A 228 1.45 11.86 17.49
C HIS A 228 -0.04 11.82 17.15
N VAL A 229 -0.54 10.64 16.78
CA VAL A 229 -1.98 10.40 16.63
C VAL A 229 -2.41 9.26 17.53
N TRP A 230 -3.44 9.48 18.34
CA TRP A 230 -3.88 8.52 19.35
C TRP A 230 -5.36 8.69 19.68
N VAL A 231 -5.89 7.77 20.49
CA VAL A 231 -7.31 7.73 20.81
C VAL A 231 -7.51 7.89 22.30
N ARG A 232 -8.54 8.63 22.72
CA ARG A 232 -8.92 8.75 24.13
C ARG A 232 -10.41 8.74 24.34
N LEU A 233 -10.85 8.15 25.44
CA LEU A 233 -12.17 8.41 25.99
C LEU A 233 -12.14 9.81 26.61
N PHE A 234 -13.19 10.58 26.37
CA PHE A 234 -13.35 11.91 26.94
C PHE A 234 -14.64 11.94 27.76
N LYS A 235 -14.57 12.32 29.02
CA LYS A 235 -15.73 12.43 29.89
C LYS A 235 -16.18 13.87 29.94
N ARG A 236 -17.46 14.10 29.65
CA ARG A 236 -18.11 15.40 29.90
C ARG A 236 -18.83 15.33 31.25
N GLU A 237 -20.14 15.10 31.23
CA GLU A 237 -20.97 15.07 32.43
C GLU A 237 -21.33 13.64 32.85
N ARG A 238 -21.36 12.70 31.90
CA ARG A 238 -21.81 11.32 32.11
C ARG A 238 -20.64 10.36 32.13
N GLU A 239 -20.86 9.19 32.71
CA GLU A 239 -19.92 8.08 32.60
C GLU A 239 -19.79 7.64 31.14
N ASN A 240 -18.54 7.53 30.70
CA ASN A 240 -18.20 7.17 29.33
C ASN A 240 -17.66 5.74 29.30
N ALA A 241 -18.13 4.94 28.34
CA ALA A 241 -17.67 3.57 28.18
C ALA A 241 -17.72 3.10 26.73
N ILE A 242 -16.85 2.14 26.43
CA ILE A 242 -16.80 1.41 25.16
C ILE A 242 -16.83 -0.09 25.42
N TYR A 243 -17.59 -0.81 24.62
CA TYR A 243 -17.80 -2.24 24.76
C TYR A 243 -16.82 -3.04 23.90
N SER A 244 -16.30 -4.11 24.51
CA SER A 244 -15.71 -5.26 23.82
C SER A 244 -15.60 -6.42 24.81
N ASP A 245 -15.38 -7.63 24.31
CA ASP A 245 -15.16 -8.84 25.11
C ASP A 245 -13.88 -9.61 24.70
N ASP A 246 -13.54 -10.65 25.47
CA ASP A 246 -12.34 -11.46 25.25
C ASP A 246 -12.43 -12.39 24.02
N VAL A 247 -13.64 -12.60 23.51
CA VAL A 247 -13.94 -13.48 22.37
C VAL A 247 -13.74 -12.74 21.05
N ASP A 248 -14.50 -11.67 20.83
CA ASP A 248 -14.56 -10.92 19.59
C ASP A 248 -13.71 -9.63 19.65
N THR A 249 -13.54 -8.95 18.53
CA THR A 249 -12.79 -7.68 18.50
C THR A 249 -13.65 -6.61 17.86
N TYR A 250 -14.28 -5.81 18.71
CA TYR A 250 -15.21 -4.76 18.29
C TYR A 250 -14.55 -3.38 18.17
N ILE A 251 -13.42 -3.19 18.84
CA ILE A 251 -12.67 -1.94 18.84
C ILE A 251 -11.45 -2.11 17.96
N THR A 252 -11.36 -1.32 16.88
CA THR A 252 -10.21 -1.31 15.98
C THR A 252 -9.78 0.10 15.67
N PHE A 253 -8.47 0.34 15.65
CA PHE A 253 -7.88 1.60 15.23
C PHE A 253 -6.78 1.31 14.20
N SER A 254 -6.91 1.92 13.04
CA SER A 254 -6.00 1.70 11.92
C SER A 254 -5.60 3.02 11.30
N GLY A 255 -4.39 3.08 10.76
CA GLY A 255 -3.94 4.23 9.99
C GLY A 255 -2.79 3.90 9.06
N HIS A 256 -2.66 4.70 8.01
CA HIS A 256 -1.59 4.53 7.03
C HIS A 256 -1.23 5.84 6.32
N LEU A 257 0.02 5.91 5.85
CA LEU A 257 0.51 6.95 4.96
C LEU A 257 -0.15 6.79 3.58
N ILE A 258 -0.81 7.83 3.10
CA ILE A 258 -1.37 7.89 1.74
C ILE A 258 -0.31 8.44 0.78
N LYS A 259 0.35 9.52 1.18
CA LYS A 259 1.31 10.23 0.34
C LYS A 259 2.36 10.91 1.20
N ALA A 260 3.62 10.58 0.96
CA ALA A 260 4.76 11.31 1.52
C ALA A 260 4.89 12.67 0.82
N GLU A 261 5.27 13.69 1.59
CA GLU A 261 5.63 15.01 1.08
C GLU A 261 7.12 15.27 1.32
N ASP A 262 7.76 15.89 0.33
CA ASP A 262 9.19 16.23 0.33
C ASP A 262 9.50 17.49 1.15
#